data_AF-A0A3Q4MM86-F1
#
_entry.id   AF-A0A3Q4MM86-F1
#
_cell.length_a   1.000
_cell.length_b   1.000
_cell.length_c   1.000
_cell.angle_alpha   90.00
_cell.angle_beta   90.00
_cell.angle_gamma   90.00
#
_symmetry.space_group_name_H-M   'P 1'
#
loop_
_entity.id
_entity.type
_entity.pdbx_description
1 polymer ?
#
loop_
_entity_poly.entity_id
_entity_poly.type
_entity_poly.pdbx_seq_one_letter_code
_entity_poly.pdbx_strand_id
1 'polypeptide(L)'
;SKVACGETATTSGTILVIMHSTTLGGQGEYSGSWSNGFEVVGVYTWPSGNTYQGYWAQGKRHGLGIETKGRWIYRGEWTHGLKGRYGVRQSVNTPARYEGTWNNGLQDGYGVETYGDGGKIKRCTGETELGEKSIWTSLSCLKTLGGPLSLPQGLNLGLSTI
;
A
#
# COMPACT_ATOMS: atom_id res chain seq x y z
N SER A 1 13.77 20.30 -12.16
CA SER A 1 14.35 20.37 -10.80
C SER A 1 13.31 19.91 -9.80
N LYS A 2 13.63 18.97 -8.90
CA LYS A 2 12.74 18.62 -7.78
C LYS A 2 12.79 19.80 -6.80
N VAL A 3 11.72 20.57 -6.70
CA VAL A 3 11.61 21.63 -5.69
C VAL A 3 11.03 20.98 -4.45
N ALA A 4 11.77 21.07 -3.36
CA ALA A 4 11.41 20.48 -2.08
C ALA A 4 11.29 21.64 -1.08
N CYS A 5 10.06 22.05 -0.79
CA CYS A 5 9.77 23.00 0.28
C CYS A 5 9.14 22.19 1.42
N GLY A 6 9.66 22.28 2.64
CA GLY A 6 9.17 21.49 3.77
C GLY A 6 9.25 22.26 5.08
N GLU A 7 8.24 22.08 5.92
CA GLU A 7 8.25 22.49 7.32
C GLU A 7 8.81 21.33 8.17
N THR A 8 9.60 21.67 9.19
CA THR A 8 10.19 20.69 10.10
C THR A 8 9.26 20.49 11.30
N ALA A 9 8.69 19.30 11.46
CA ALA A 9 7.96 18.94 12.67
C ALA A 9 8.79 17.93 13.47
N THR A 10 9.10 18.27 14.72
CA THR A 10 9.89 17.42 15.61
C THR A 10 8.94 16.68 16.56
N THR A 11 8.95 15.35 16.53
CA THR A 11 8.33 14.56 17.60
C THR A 11 9.25 13.39 17.94
N SER A 12 9.71 13.35 19.19
CA SER A 12 10.48 12.24 19.79
C SER A 12 11.71 11.77 18.99
N GLY A 13 12.63 12.69 18.65
CA GLY A 13 13.96 12.35 18.11
C GLY A 13 14.00 11.87 16.65
N THR A 14 12.86 11.73 15.98
CA THR A 14 12.79 11.49 14.53
C THR A 14 12.52 12.82 13.83
N ILE A 15 13.43 13.25 12.94
CA ILE A 15 13.17 14.39 12.06
C ILE A 15 12.15 13.93 11.03
N LEU A 16 10.87 14.29 11.24
CA LEU A 16 9.84 14.11 10.22
C LEU A 16 9.92 15.31 9.27
N VAL A 17 10.67 15.15 8.18
CA VAL A 17 10.61 16.12 7.08
C VAL A 17 9.37 15.81 6.26
N ILE A 18 8.29 16.56 6.45
CA ILE A 18 7.12 16.50 5.57
C ILE A 18 7.47 17.32 4.34
N MET A 19 7.99 16.67 3.30
CA MET A 19 8.26 17.32 2.02
C MET A 19 7.05 17.14 1.11
N HIS A 20 6.46 18.26 0.69
CA HIS A 20 5.53 18.27 -0.41
C HIS A 20 6.37 18.37 -1.68
N SER A 21 6.46 17.27 -2.44
CA SER A 21 7.09 17.32 -3.75
C SER A 21 6.00 17.46 -4.80
N THR A 22 5.79 18.68 -5.28
CA THR A 22 5.07 18.95 -6.52
C THR A 22 6.09 18.98 -7.65
N THR A 23 6.07 17.95 -8.51
CA THR A 23 6.94 17.96 -9.69
C THR A 23 6.21 18.69 -10.81
N LEU A 24 6.68 19.90 -11.15
CA LEU A 24 6.23 20.63 -12.33
C LEU A 24 6.52 19.77 -13.58
N GLY A 25 5.48 19.22 -14.21
CA GLY A 25 5.60 18.44 -15.46
C GLY A 25 4.89 17.08 -15.52
N GLY A 26 3.72 16.91 -14.89
CA GLY A 26 2.90 15.71 -15.07
C GLY A 26 3.40 14.46 -14.31
N GLN A 27 4.26 14.64 -13.31
CA GLN A 27 4.58 13.60 -12.34
C GLN A 27 3.73 13.83 -11.08
N GLY A 28 3.32 12.74 -10.41
CA GLY A 28 2.44 12.77 -9.24
C GLY A 28 3.07 13.39 -8.00
N GLU A 29 2.26 13.55 -6.96
CA GLU A 29 2.63 14.21 -5.71
C GLU A 29 3.00 13.20 -4.63
N TYR A 30 4.09 13.44 -3.93
CA TYR A 30 4.48 12.66 -2.74
C TYR A 30 4.33 13.52 -1.48
N SER A 31 3.78 12.93 -0.42
CA SER A 31 3.80 13.46 0.94
C SER A 31 4.12 12.34 1.93
N GLY A 32 5.16 12.52 2.75
CA GLY A 32 5.59 11.50 3.69
C GLY A 32 6.95 11.77 4.33
N SER A 33 7.43 10.79 5.08
CA SER A 33 8.70 10.79 5.78
C SER A 33 9.86 10.42 4.86
N TRP A 34 11.00 11.03 5.14
CA TRP A 34 12.29 10.76 4.50
C TRP A 34 13.34 10.42 5.56
N SER A 35 14.33 9.60 5.18
CA SER A 35 15.51 9.31 5.99
C SER A 35 16.72 9.18 5.07
N ASN A 36 17.82 9.86 5.39
CA ASN A 36 19.06 9.85 4.61
C ASN A 36 18.86 10.17 3.11
N GLY A 37 17.91 11.06 2.79
CA GLY A 37 17.59 11.44 1.41
C GLY A 37 16.69 10.46 0.65
N PHE A 38 16.16 9.42 1.32
CA PHE A 38 15.25 8.43 0.73
C PHE A 38 13.89 8.44 1.40
N GLU A 39 12.84 8.13 0.63
CA GLU A 39 11.49 7.94 1.14
C GLU A 39 11.46 6.72 2.08
N VAL A 40 10.75 6.84 3.22
CA VAL A 40 10.57 5.74 4.18
C VAL A 40 9.12 5.28 4.23
N VAL A 41 8.20 6.23 4.42
CA VAL A 41 6.76 5.99 4.48
C VAL A 41 6.04 7.22 3.97
N GLY A 42 5.00 7.04 3.18
CA GLY A 42 4.27 8.17 2.62
C GLY A 42 3.16 7.79 1.69
N VAL A 43 2.47 8.82 1.22
CA VAL A 43 1.41 8.75 0.23
C VAL A 43 1.93 9.34 -1.08
N TYR A 44 1.75 8.60 -2.17
CA TYR A 44 1.94 9.11 -3.51
C TYR A 44 0.62 9.11 -4.27
N THR A 45 0.29 10.25 -4.86
CA THR A 45 -0.90 10.44 -5.69
C THR A 45 -0.46 10.65 -7.13
N TRP A 46 -0.79 9.70 -8.00
CA TRP A 46 -0.55 9.84 -9.44
C TRP A 46 -1.49 10.90 -10.03
N PRO A 47 -1.11 11.56 -11.15
CA PRO A 47 -2.00 12.52 -11.83
C PRO A 47 -3.34 11.92 -12.27
N SER A 48 -3.40 10.59 -12.44
CA SER A 48 -4.64 9.87 -12.73
C SER A 48 -5.58 9.73 -11.54
N GLY A 49 -5.23 10.24 -10.35
CA GLY A 49 -5.96 10.04 -9.09
C GLY A 49 -5.74 8.68 -8.42
N ASN A 50 -4.88 7.82 -8.97
CA ASN A 50 -4.47 6.60 -8.26
C ASN A 50 -3.63 6.99 -7.04
N THR A 51 -3.64 6.18 -5.99
CA THR A 51 -2.85 6.45 -4.78
C THR A 51 -2.11 5.22 -4.30
N TYR A 52 -0.99 5.45 -3.63
CA TYR A 52 -0.28 4.44 -2.86
C TYR A 52 0.10 5.04 -1.51
N GLN A 53 -0.27 4.35 -0.44
CA GLN A 53 0.10 4.67 0.92
C GLN A 53 0.86 3.49 1.51
N GLY A 54 2.09 3.70 1.97
CA GLY A 54 2.85 2.62 2.57
C GLY A 54 4.33 2.93 2.68
N TYR A 55 5.12 1.87 2.82
CA TYR A 55 6.57 2.00 2.88
C TYR A 55 7.17 2.18 1.48
N TRP A 56 8.33 2.83 1.48
CA TRP A 56 9.11 3.13 0.29
C TRP A 56 10.56 2.71 0.50
N ALA A 57 11.22 2.34 -0.59
CA ALA A 57 12.65 2.09 -0.61
C ALA A 57 13.18 2.45 -2.00
N GLN A 58 14.17 3.35 -2.07
CA GLN A 58 14.83 3.76 -3.31
C GLN A 58 13.83 4.21 -4.40
N GLY A 59 12.87 5.06 -4.04
CA GLY A 59 11.83 5.55 -4.96
C GLY A 59 10.82 4.49 -5.43
N LYS A 60 10.81 3.30 -4.83
CA LYS A 60 9.87 2.21 -5.15
C LYS A 60 9.01 1.86 -3.95
N ARG A 61 7.77 1.45 -4.23
CA ARG A 61 6.85 0.85 -3.25
C ARG A 61 7.50 -0.39 -2.64
N HIS A 62 7.49 -0.49 -1.31
CA HIS A 62 8.15 -1.57 -0.57
C HIS A 62 7.38 -1.88 0.72
N GLY A 63 7.68 -3.00 1.36
CA GLY A 63 7.10 -3.38 2.64
C GLY A 63 5.58 -3.49 2.56
N LEU A 64 4.87 -2.98 3.56
CA LEU A 64 3.42 -2.97 3.58
C LEU A 64 2.85 -1.71 2.93
N GLY A 65 1.76 -1.86 2.17
CA GLY A 65 1.12 -0.71 1.56
C GLY A 65 -0.27 -0.99 0.98
N ILE A 66 -0.95 0.10 0.70
CA ILE A 66 -2.30 0.17 0.15
C ILE A 66 -2.23 0.91 -1.18
N GLU A 67 -2.62 0.27 -2.28
CA GLU A 67 -2.78 0.90 -3.60
C GLU A 67 -4.27 1.05 -3.92
N THR A 68 -4.69 2.26 -4.26
CA THR A 68 -5.99 2.52 -4.89
C THR A 68 -5.76 2.76 -6.37
N LYS A 69 -6.31 1.89 -7.21
CA LYS A 69 -6.20 1.99 -8.67
C LYS A 69 -7.56 1.79 -9.33
N GLY A 70 -8.13 2.87 -9.86
CA GLY A 70 -9.50 2.86 -10.38
C GLY A 70 -10.49 2.38 -9.31
N ARG A 71 -11.22 1.30 -9.59
CA ARG A 71 -12.21 0.71 -8.67
C ARG A 71 -11.66 -0.42 -7.78
N TRP A 72 -10.34 -0.54 -7.69
CA TRP A 72 -9.67 -1.61 -6.95
C TRP A 72 -8.79 -1.03 -5.85
N ILE A 73 -8.86 -1.66 -4.68
CA ILE A 73 -7.94 -1.43 -3.57
C ILE A 73 -7.14 -2.70 -3.37
N TYR A 74 -5.81 -2.58 -3.37
CA TYR A 74 -4.91 -3.64 -2.95
C TYR A 74 -4.29 -3.28 -1.60
N ARG A 75 -4.33 -4.22 -0.65
CA ARG A 75 -3.62 -4.14 0.64
C ARG A 75 -2.70 -5.33 0.75
N GLY A 76 -1.41 -5.12 0.96
CA GLY A 76 -0.50 -6.24 1.05
C GLY A 76 0.95 -5.84 1.06
N GLU A 77 1.78 -6.85 0.86
CA GLU A 77 3.21 -6.67 0.71
C GLU A 77 3.55 -6.09 -0.66
N TRP A 78 4.68 -5.42 -0.69
CA TRP A 78 5.32 -4.79 -1.84
C TRP A 78 6.81 -5.06 -1.80
N THR A 79 7.38 -5.38 -2.96
CA THR A 79 8.81 -5.64 -3.09
C THR A 79 9.27 -5.10 -4.43
N HIS A 80 10.23 -4.18 -4.39
CA HIS A 80 10.78 -3.50 -5.59
C HIS A 80 9.71 -2.92 -6.54
N GLY A 81 8.62 -2.37 -5.99
CA GLY A 81 7.54 -1.76 -6.76
C GLY A 81 6.45 -2.71 -7.24
N LEU A 82 6.58 -4.02 -6.98
CA LEU A 82 5.60 -5.06 -7.34
C LEU A 82 4.86 -5.54 -6.09
N LYS A 83 3.65 -6.09 -6.28
CA LYS A 83 2.91 -6.76 -5.21
C LYS A 83 3.75 -7.97 -4.74
N GLY A 84 4.02 -8.02 -3.44
CA GLY A 84 4.88 -8.99 -2.76
C GLY A 84 4.19 -10.34 -2.60
N ARG A 85 4.50 -11.11 -1.54
CA ARG A 85 4.04 -12.50 -1.44
C ARG A 85 2.57 -12.61 -1.07
N TYR A 86 2.05 -11.69 -0.27
CA TYR A 86 0.69 -11.76 0.27
C TYR A 86 -0.08 -10.46 0.08
N GLY A 87 -1.38 -10.58 -0.21
CA GLY A 87 -2.23 -9.42 -0.31
C GLY A 87 -3.69 -9.72 -0.58
N VAL A 88 -4.49 -8.67 -0.37
CA VAL A 88 -5.93 -8.63 -0.61
C VAL A 88 -6.21 -7.58 -1.66
N ARG A 89 -6.82 -7.98 -2.78
CA ARG A 89 -7.39 -7.05 -3.78
C ARG A 89 -8.91 -7.06 -3.66
N GLN A 90 -9.53 -5.93 -3.43
CA GLN A 90 -10.98 -5.80 -3.30
C GLN A 90 -11.54 -4.72 -4.21
N SER A 91 -12.75 -4.93 -4.72
CA SER A 91 -13.50 -3.90 -5.40
C SER A 91 -13.99 -2.86 -4.40
N VAL A 92 -14.05 -1.60 -4.81
CA VAL A 92 -14.64 -0.52 -4.01
C VAL A 92 -16.17 -0.65 -3.95
N ASN A 93 -16.80 -1.14 -5.02
CA ASN A 93 -18.25 -1.04 -5.21
C ASN A 93 -18.97 -2.40 -5.18
N THR A 94 -18.24 -3.50 -5.14
CA THR A 94 -18.82 -4.85 -5.13
C THR A 94 -18.15 -5.73 -4.08
N PRO A 95 -18.77 -6.84 -3.67
CA PRO A 95 -18.14 -7.86 -2.83
C PRO A 95 -16.93 -8.54 -3.45
N ALA A 96 -16.64 -8.28 -4.73
CA ALA A 96 -15.59 -8.96 -5.46
C ALA A 96 -14.23 -8.72 -4.80
N ARG A 97 -13.54 -9.79 -4.41
CA ARG A 97 -12.24 -9.72 -3.75
C ARG A 97 -11.40 -10.96 -4.03
N TYR A 98 -10.10 -10.81 -3.92
CA TYR A 98 -9.14 -11.89 -3.89
C TYR A 98 -8.25 -11.72 -2.66
N GLU A 99 -8.11 -12.80 -1.90
CA GLU A 99 -7.22 -12.86 -0.74
C GLU A 99 -6.29 -14.04 -0.93
N GLY A 100 -4.98 -13.81 -1.04
CA GLY A 100 -4.09 -14.91 -1.33
C GLY A 100 -2.65 -14.49 -1.58
N THR A 101 -1.94 -15.40 -2.21
CA THR A 101 -0.56 -15.19 -2.63
C THR A 101 -0.46 -14.43 -3.95
N TRP A 102 0.66 -13.75 -4.09
CA TRP A 102 1.01 -12.92 -5.22
C TRP A 102 2.48 -13.14 -5.56
N ASN A 103 2.81 -13.05 -6.85
CA ASN A 103 4.16 -13.20 -7.34
C ASN A 103 4.36 -12.26 -8.53
N ASN A 104 5.39 -11.42 -8.48
CA ASN A 104 5.71 -10.42 -9.50
C ASN A 104 4.50 -9.55 -9.94
N GLY A 105 3.62 -9.19 -8.99
CA GLY A 105 2.44 -8.37 -9.29
C GLY A 105 1.19 -9.14 -9.73
N LEU A 106 1.29 -10.45 -9.94
CA LEU A 106 0.20 -11.31 -10.40
C LEU A 106 -0.33 -12.18 -9.27
N GLN A 107 -1.60 -12.56 -9.34
CA GLN A 107 -2.16 -13.58 -8.46
C GLN A 107 -1.50 -14.92 -8.79
N ASP A 108 -0.95 -15.59 -7.79
CA ASP A 108 -0.20 -16.83 -7.94
C ASP A 108 -0.46 -17.69 -6.69
N GLY A 109 -0.35 -19.01 -6.77
CA GLY A 109 -0.45 -19.86 -5.58
C GLY A 109 -1.88 -20.11 -5.05
N TYR A 110 -2.04 -19.93 -3.75
CA TYR A 110 -3.28 -20.15 -3.00
C TYR A 110 -4.02 -18.85 -2.68
N GLY A 111 -5.35 -18.94 -2.70
CA GLY A 111 -6.19 -17.83 -2.27
C GLY A 111 -7.67 -18.13 -2.33
N VAL A 112 -8.48 -17.15 -1.92
CA VAL A 112 -9.93 -17.19 -2.06
C VAL A 112 -10.35 -16.02 -2.92
N GLU A 113 -11.00 -16.33 -4.04
CA GLU A 113 -11.68 -15.35 -4.86
C GLU A 113 -13.16 -15.33 -4.48
N THR A 114 -13.69 -14.15 -4.20
CA THR A 114 -15.11 -13.88 -4.03
C THR A 114 -15.57 -13.09 -5.26
N TYR A 115 -16.65 -13.54 -5.87
CA TYR A 115 -17.27 -12.89 -7.02
C TYR A 115 -18.22 -11.77 -6.58
N GLY A 116 -18.69 -10.97 -7.55
CA GLY A 116 -19.58 -9.84 -7.29
C GLY A 116 -20.95 -10.25 -6.70
N ASP A 117 -21.40 -11.48 -6.95
CA ASP A 117 -22.60 -12.09 -6.37
C ASP A 117 -22.38 -12.67 -4.97
N GLY A 118 -21.14 -12.63 -4.46
CA GLY A 118 -20.75 -13.19 -3.16
C GLY A 118 -20.33 -14.66 -3.21
N GLY A 119 -20.44 -15.34 -4.37
CA GLY A 119 -19.92 -16.69 -4.55
C GLY A 119 -18.41 -16.74 -4.29
N LYS A 120 -17.91 -17.85 -3.74
CA LYS A 120 -16.49 -18.00 -3.38
C LYS A 120 -15.88 -19.23 -4.01
N ILE A 121 -14.65 -19.09 -4.51
CA ILE A 121 -13.83 -20.19 -4.98
C ILE A 121 -12.49 -20.18 -4.26
N LYS A 122 -12.07 -21.34 -3.76
CA LYS A 122 -10.71 -21.55 -3.27
C LYS A 122 -9.80 -21.87 -4.46
N ARG A 123 -8.72 -21.13 -4.61
CA ARG A 123 -7.60 -21.46 -5.49
C ARG A 123 -6.54 -22.12 -4.62
N CYS A 124 -6.12 -23.32 -4.98
CA CYS A 124 -5.00 -24.01 -4.37
C CYS A 124 -4.10 -24.50 -5.50
N THR A 125 -2.84 -24.08 -5.53
CA THR A 125 -1.84 -24.67 -6.43
C THR A 125 -0.68 -25.20 -5.59
N GLY A 126 -0.53 -26.52 -5.52
CA GLY A 126 0.69 -27.19 -5.05
C GLY A 126 1.16 -26.98 -3.61
N GLU A 127 0.39 -26.31 -2.74
CA GLU A 127 0.82 -26.00 -1.38
C GLU A 127 0.40 -27.06 -0.35
N THR A 128 1.29 -27.34 0.60
CA THR A 128 1.03 -28.24 1.74
C THR A 128 0.13 -27.55 2.77
N GLU A 129 -0.52 -28.33 3.66
CA GLU A 129 -1.36 -27.79 4.75
C GLU A 129 -0.64 -26.76 5.64
N LEU A 130 0.69 -26.90 5.81
CA LEU A 130 1.52 -25.93 6.53
C LEU A 130 1.67 -24.61 5.76
N GLY A 131 1.76 -24.68 4.43
CA GLY A 131 1.74 -23.52 3.53
C GLY A 131 0.41 -22.76 3.62
N GLU A 132 -0.72 -23.50 3.60
CA GLU A 132 -2.06 -22.93 3.75
C GLU A 132 -2.20 -22.14 5.07
N LYS A 133 -1.76 -22.71 6.21
CA LYS A 133 -1.81 -22.03 7.50
C LYS A 133 -0.98 -20.75 7.52
N SER A 134 0.24 -20.78 6.97
CA SER A 134 1.12 -19.61 6.87
C SER A 134 0.48 -18.45 6.10
N ILE A 135 -0.24 -18.76 5.01
CA ILE A 135 -0.94 -17.75 4.20
C ILE A 135 -2.04 -17.08 4.99
N TRP A 136 -2.88 -17.87 5.66
CA TRP A 136 -3.97 -17.31 6.46
C TRP A 136 -3.46 -16.48 7.64
N THR A 137 -2.34 -16.88 8.27
CA THR A 137 -1.69 -16.05 9.29
C THR A 137 -1.22 -14.72 8.72
N SER A 138 -0.50 -14.70 7.59
CA SER A 138 -0.06 -13.45 6.94
C SER A 138 -1.23 -12.57 6.51
N LEU A 139 -2.28 -13.15 5.90
CA LEU A 139 -3.49 -12.43 5.51
C LEU A 139 -4.27 -11.89 6.72
N SER A 140 -4.31 -12.62 7.83
CA SER A 140 -4.91 -12.12 9.07
C SER A 140 -4.14 -10.92 9.63
N CYS A 141 -2.81 -10.96 9.62
CA CYS A 141 -1.96 -9.84 10.03
C CYS A 141 -2.21 -8.61 9.14
N LEU A 142 -2.32 -8.79 7.83
CA LEU A 142 -2.68 -7.72 6.89
C LEU A 142 -4.06 -7.11 7.16
N LYS A 143 -5.03 -7.89 7.63
CA LYS A 143 -6.36 -7.39 8.00
C LYS A 143 -6.35 -6.64 9.33
N THR A 144 -5.57 -7.09 10.31
CA THR A 144 -5.39 -6.41 11.60
C THR A 144 -4.64 -5.09 11.44
N LEU A 145 -3.72 -5.01 10.48
CA LEU A 145 -3.06 -3.78 10.05
C LEU A 145 -3.95 -2.87 9.17
N GLY A 146 -5.18 -3.30 8.87
CA GLY A 146 -6.16 -2.63 8.02
C GLY A 146 -6.96 -1.50 8.68
N GLY A 147 -6.61 -1.10 9.92
CA GLY A 147 -6.89 0.26 10.36
C GLY A 147 -6.18 1.26 9.44
N PRO A 148 -6.51 2.57 9.47
CA PRO A 148 -5.67 3.56 8.81
C PRO A 148 -4.24 3.30 9.27
N LEU A 149 -3.30 3.08 8.33
CA LEU A 149 -1.89 2.95 8.65
C LEU A 149 -1.58 4.21 9.46
N SER A 150 -1.43 4.06 10.78
CA SER A 150 -1.23 5.17 11.67
C SER A 150 0.15 5.69 11.31
N LEU A 151 0.16 6.66 10.39
CA LEU A 151 1.26 7.57 10.19
C LEU A 151 1.69 8.02 11.60
N PRO A 152 3.00 8.12 11.87
CA PRO A 152 3.48 8.51 13.19
C PRO A 152 2.64 9.68 13.71
N GLN A 153 2.04 9.50 14.90
CA GLN A 153 1.09 10.44 15.48
C GLN A 153 1.69 11.85 15.42
N GLY A 154 1.08 12.74 14.64
CA GLY A 154 1.63 14.05 14.30
C GLY A 154 1.44 14.47 12.84
N LEU A 155 1.12 13.56 11.92
CA LEU A 155 0.69 13.90 10.56
C LEU A 155 -0.77 14.41 10.55
N ASN A 156 -0.95 15.69 10.87
CA ASN A 156 -2.17 16.41 10.51
C ASN A 156 -2.10 16.71 9.00
N LEU A 157 -2.49 15.74 8.17
CA LEU A 157 -2.80 16.01 6.77
C LEU A 157 -4.13 16.73 6.77
N GLY A 158 -4.09 18.05 6.91
CA GLY A 158 -5.23 18.93 6.71
C GLY A 158 -5.78 18.69 5.30
N LEU A 159 -6.73 17.77 5.18
CA LEU A 159 -7.66 17.73 4.07
C LEU A 159 -8.53 18.97 4.23
N SER A 160 -8.08 20.10 3.67
CA SER A 160 -9.01 21.18 3.34
C SER A 160 -9.95 20.62 2.28
N THR A 161 -11.14 20.24 2.73
CA THR A 161 -12.34 20.16 1.87
C THR A 161 -12.43 21.46 1.08
N ILE A 162 -12.39 21.35 -0.24
CA ILE A 162 -13.05 22.28 -1.15
C ILE A 162 -14.23 21.52 -1.74
#